data_AF-A0A1R1YG48-F1
#
_entry.id   AF-A0A1R1YG48-F1
#
_cell.length_a   1.000
_cell.length_b   1.000
_cell.length_c   1.000
_cell.angle_alpha   90.00
_cell.angle_beta   90.00
_cell.angle_gamma   90.00
#
_symmetry.space_group_name_H-M   'P 1'
#
loop_
_entity.id
_entity.type
_entity.pdbx_description
1 polymer ?
#
loop_
_entity_poly.entity_id
_entity_poly.type
_entity_poly.pdbx_seq_one_letter_code
_entity_poly.pdbx_strand_id
1 'polypeptide(L)'
;MYIDTTTCKELELIECTSKPGNQYSLFGAINQTCTAMGSRALRLNILQPPTDLATIHGRLDAIDRILSCESVFFGIQSELKSLPDTDSDLET
;
A
#
# COMPACT_ATOMS: atom_id res chain seq x y z
N MET A 1 7.37 13.72 -1.79
CA MET A 1 8.32 13.62 -2.92
C MET A 1 7.55 13.63 -4.21
N TYR A 2 7.96 14.43 -5.21
CA TYR A 2 7.32 14.42 -6.52
C TYR A 2 7.99 13.34 -7.39
N ILE A 3 7.18 12.43 -7.93
CA ILE A 3 7.58 11.43 -8.92
C ILE A 3 6.71 11.69 -10.14
N ASP A 4 7.32 12.02 -11.27
CA ASP A 4 6.59 12.27 -12.50
C ASP A 4 6.09 10.96 -13.13
N THR A 5 5.16 11.09 -14.07
CA THR A 5 4.48 9.94 -14.68
C THR A 5 5.41 9.07 -15.51
N THR A 6 6.48 9.63 -16.09
CA THR A 6 7.48 8.88 -16.86
C THR A 6 8.28 8.00 -15.91
N THR A 7 8.85 8.58 -14.86
CA THR A 7 9.59 7.82 -13.83
C THR A 7 8.72 6.74 -13.18
N CYS A 8 7.44 7.03 -12.90
CA CYS A 8 6.52 6.03 -12.35
C CYS A 8 6.36 4.79 -13.24
N LYS A 9 6.34 4.98 -14.57
CA LYS A 9 6.20 3.91 -15.56
C LYS A 9 7.50 3.15 -15.76
N GLU A 10 8.62 3.86 -15.88
CA GLU A 10 9.93 3.25 -16.11
C GLU A 10 10.38 2.40 -14.92
N LEU A 11 10.03 2.81 -13.70
CA LEU A 11 10.28 2.04 -12.48
C LEU A 11 9.19 1.00 -12.19
N GLU A 12 8.18 0.88 -13.05
CA GLU A 12 7.06 -0.07 -12.92
C GLU A 12 6.44 -0.02 -11.52
N LEU A 13 6.16 1.20 -11.01
CA LEU A 13 5.73 1.38 -9.62
C LEU A 13 4.33 0.78 -9.35
N ILE A 14 3.41 0.92 -10.32
CA ILE A 14 2.02 0.47 -10.19
C ILE A 14 1.70 -0.69 -11.10
N GLU A 15 2.15 -0.64 -12.35
CA GLU A 15 1.91 -1.65 -13.39
C GLU A 15 3.19 -1.92 -14.16
N CYS A 16 3.37 -3.17 -14.59
CA CYS A 16 4.47 -3.58 -15.46
C CYS A 16 4.05 -3.36 -16.91
N THR A 17 4.94 -2.78 -17.73
CA THR A 17 4.63 -2.49 -19.15
C THR A 17 4.93 -3.67 -20.06
N SER A 18 5.88 -4.51 -19.66
CA SER A 18 6.37 -5.65 -20.45
C SER A 18 5.57 -6.94 -20.26
N LYS A 19 4.93 -7.12 -19.10
CA LYS A 19 4.16 -8.31 -18.76
C LYS A 19 2.79 -7.94 -18.21
N PRO A 20 1.70 -8.53 -18.73
CA PRO A 20 0.40 -8.36 -18.14
C PRO A 20 0.35 -9.03 -16.76
N GLY A 21 -0.32 -8.36 -15.81
CA GLY A 21 -0.53 -8.85 -14.44
C GLY A 21 0.14 -7.96 -13.39
N ASN A 22 -0.62 -7.64 -12.34
CA ASN A 22 -0.18 -6.71 -11.30
C ASN A 22 1.07 -7.18 -10.54
N GLN A 23 1.34 -8.48 -10.48
CA GLN A 23 2.44 -9.05 -9.69
C GLN A 23 3.86 -8.62 -10.10
N TYR A 24 4.02 -8.03 -11.29
CA TYR A 24 5.34 -7.65 -11.81
C TYR A 24 5.71 -6.18 -11.55
N SER A 25 4.86 -5.42 -10.84
CA SER A 25 5.14 -4.06 -10.40
C SER A 25 5.54 -4.01 -8.91
N LEU A 26 6.12 -2.89 -8.45
CA LEU A 26 6.36 -2.68 -7.02
C LEU A 26 5.07 -2.82 -6.21
N PHE A 27 3.98 -2.22 -6.68
CA PHE A 27 2.67 -2.33 -6.06
C PHE A 27 2.24 -3.79 -5.92
N GLY A 28 2.32 -4.60 -6.98
CA GLY A 28 1.95 -6.02 -6.88
C GLY A 28 2.88 -6.84 -5.99
N ALA A 29 4.16 -6.48 -5.91
CA ALA A 29 5.11 -7.17 -5.04
C ALA A 29 4.80 -6.96 -3.54
N ILE A 30 4.35 -5.77 -3.14
CA ILE A 30 4.17 -5.41 -1.73
C ILE A 30 2.72 -5.34 -1.26
N ASN A 31 1.73 -5.39 -2.18
CA ASN A 31 0.33 -5.29 -1.81
C ASN A 31 -0.17 -6.58 -1.12
N GLN A 32 -0.22 -6.52 0.20
CA GLN A 32 -0.82 -7.55 1.08
C GLN A 32 -2.04 -7.00 1.83
N THR A 33 -2.68 -5.96 1.28
CA THR A 33 -3.84 -5.33 1.92
C THR A 33 -5.08 -6.22 1.83
N CYS A 34 -5.92 -6.19 2.87
CA CYS A 34 -7.13 -7.01 2.96
C CYS A 34 -8.41 -6.26 2.53
N THR A 35 -8.32 -4.96 2.24
CA THR A 35 -9.46 -4.10 1.88
C THR A 35 -9.14 -3.29 0.63
N ALA A 36 -10.16 -2.98 -0.17
CA ALA A 36 -9.99 -2.16 -1.38
C ALA A 36 -9.50 -0.74 -1.04
N MET A 37 -10.01 -0.13 0.04
CA MET A 37 -9.51 1.15 0.57
C MET A 37 -8.01 1.06 0.93
N GLY A 38 -7.57 -0.02 1.57
CA GLY A 38 -6.16 -0.24 1.90
C GLY A 38 -5.28 -0.32 0.65
N SER A 39 -5.74 -1.03 -0.37
CA SER A 39 -5.08 -1.15 -1.68
C SER A 39 -4.92 0.23 -2.37
N ARG A 40 -5.98 1.05 -2.36
CA ARG A 40 -5.95 2.44 -2.88
C ARG A 40 -4.99 3.32 -2.08
N ALA A 41 -5.02 3.23 -0.75
CA ALA A 41 -4.12 3.98 0.11
C ALA A 41 -2.65 3.60 -0.13
N LEU A 42 -2.35 2.29 -0.29
CA LEU A 42 -1.00 1.83 -0.62
C LEU A 42 -0.52 2.40 -1.96
N ARG A 43 -1.38 2.37 -2.99
CA ARG A 43 -1.08 2.96 -4.31
C ARG A 43 -0.69 4.43 -4.20
N LEU A 44 -1.45 5.23 -3.43
CA LEU A 44 -1.13 6.64 -3.19
C LEU A 44 0.20 6.82 -2.45
N ASN A 45 0.47 5.98 -1.45
CA ASN A 45 1.72 6.03 -0.68
C ASN A 45 2.97 5.71 -1.54
N ILE A 46 2.83 4.82 -2.53
CA ILE A 46 3.91 4.52 -3.48
C ILE A 46 4.14 5.70 -4.42
N LEU A 47 3.06 6.29 -4.97
CA LEU A 47 3.14 7.39 -5.93
C LEU A 47 3.59 8.71 -5.30
N GLN A 48 3.32 8.89 -4.01
CA GLN A 48 3.66 10.10 -3.27
C GLN A 48 4.34 9.75 -1.94
N PRO A 49 5.61 9.31 -1.98
CA PRO A 49 6.31 8.98 -0.75
C PRO A 49 6.53 10.23 0.12
N PRO A 50 6.42 10.10 1.44
CA PRO A 50 6.63 11.20 2.37
C PRO A 50 8.10 11.64 2.33
N THR A 51 8.33 12.93 2.56
CA THR A 51 9.67 13.52 2.73
C THR A 51 9.86 14.11 4.12
N ASP A 52 8.80 14.14 4.92
CA ASP A 52 8.85 14.56 6.31
C ASP A 52 9.38 13.43 7.20
N LEU A 53 10.43 13.71 7.97
CA LEU A 53 11.08 12.73 8.83
C LEU A 53 10.16 12.21 9.93
N ALA A 54 9.33 13.07 10.52
CA ALA A 54 8.40 12.65 11.58
C ALA A 54 7.39 11.63 11.03
N THR A 55 6.85 11.87 9.83
CA THR A 55 5.96 10.95 9.13
C THR A 55 6.67 9.63 8.81
N ILE A 56 7.91 9.67 8.33
CA ILE A 56 8.68 8.46 8.00
C ILE A 56 8.93 7.62 9.25
N HIS A 57 9.46 8.22 10.32
CA HIS A 57 9.74 7.51 11.58
C HIS A 57 8.46 6.99 12.22
N GLY A 58 7.37 7.77 12.24
CA GLY A 58 6.09 7.31 12.78
C GLY A 58 5.54 6.07 12.08
N ARG A 59 5.79 5.91 10.77
CA ARG A 59 5.44 4.68 10.04
C ARG A 59 6.33 3.51 10.42
N LEU A 60 7.62 3.73 10.59
CA LEU A 60 8.56 2.68 11.02
C LEU A 60 8.24 2.21 12.45
N ASP A 61 8.00 3.14 13.38
CA ASP A 61 7.61 2.83 14.76
C ASP A 61 6.29 2.05 14.81
N ALA A 62 5.32 2.39 13.95
CA ALA A 62 4.06 1.66 13.86
C ALA A 62 4.28 0.21 13.39
N ILE A 63 5.16 -0.01 12.40
CA ILE A 63 5.53 -1.35 11.93
C ILE A 63 6.19 -2.14 13.06
N ASP A 64 7.20 -1.57 13.72
CA ASP A 64 7.91 -2.23 14.82
C ASP A 64 6.96 -2.63 15.95
N ARG A 65 6.01 -1.74 16.29
CA ARG A 65 5.01 -2.03 17.32
C ARG A 65 4.06 -3.15 16.92
N ILE A 66 3.59 -3.18 15.67
CA ILE A 66 2.72 -4.25 15.16
C ILE A 66 3.48 -5.59 15.12
N LEU A 67 4.73 -5.58 14.67
CA LEU A 67 5.57 -6.79 14.59
C LEU A 67 6.02 -7.32 15.95
N SER A 68 6.13 -6.45 16.96
CA SER A 68 6.50 -6.84 18.33
C SER A 68 5.45 -7.71 19.03
N CYS A 69 4.20 -7.75 18.52
CA CYS A 69 3.11 -8.48 19.14
C CYS A 69 2.25 -9.21 18.10
N GLU A 70 2.56 -10.49 17.89
CA GLU A 70 1.91 -11.35 16.90
C GLU A 70 0.37 -11.43 17.07
N SER A 71 -0.12 -11.46 18.31
CA SER A 71 -1.57 -11.48 18.58
C SER A 71 -2.27 -10.20 18.13
N VAL A 72 -1.63 -9.04 18.27
CA VAL A 72 -2.15 -7.75 17.77
C VAL A 72 -2.18 -7.76 16.25
N PHE A 73 -1.12 -8.24 15.60
CA PHE A 73 -1.07 -8.35 14.13
C PHE A 73 -2.21 -9.21 13.57
N PHE A 74 -2.37 -10.44 14.07
CA PHE A 74 -3.43 -11.34 13.58
C PHE A 74 -4.83 -10.88 13.98
N GLY A 75 -4.99 -10.29 15.18
CA GLY A 75 -6.26 -9.71 15.61
C GLY A 75 -6.72 -8.61 14.66
N ILE A 76 -5.87 -7.62 14.38
CA ILE A 76 -6.18 -6.53 13.44
C ILE A 76 -6.44 -7.08 12.04
N GLN A 77 -5.61 -8.01 11.54
CA GLN A 77 -5.80 -8.58 10.21
C GLN A 77 -7.15 -9.31 10.08
N SER A 78 -7.57 -10.04 11.12
CA SER A 78 -8.87 -10.72 11.14
C SER A 78 -10.02 -9.74 11.08
N GLU A 79 -9.98 -8.67 11.88
CA GLU A 79 -11.03 -7.64 11.88
C GLU A 79 -11.11 -6.92 10.52
N LEU A 80 -9.96 -6.54 9.95
CA LEU A 80 -9.91 -5.86 8.65
C LEU A 80 -10.50 -6.69 7.50
N LYS A 81 -10.37 -8.02 7.54
CA LYS A 81 -10.95 -8.93 6.54
C LYS A 81 -12.49 -8.98 6.60
N SER A 82 -13.08 -8.65 7.74
CA SER A 82 -14.54 -8.65 7.91
C SER A 82 -15.21 -7.35 7.47
N LEU A 83 -14.42 -6.30 7.20
CA LEU A 83 -14.94 -5.01 6.80
C LEU A 83 -15.55 -5.08 5.39
N PRO A 84 -16.76 -4.56 5.18
CA PRO A 84 -17.35 -4.45 3.86
C PRO A 84 -16.57 -3.47 3.00
N ASP A 85 -16.61 -3.65 1.68
CA ASP A 85 -16.09 -2.65 0.76
C ASP A 85 -17.08 -1.47 0.72
N THR A 86 -16.79 -0.45 1.51
CA THR A 86 -17.63 0.76 1.60
C THR A 86 -17.37 1.75 0.48
N ASP A 87 -16.39 1.49 -0.41
CA ASP A 87 -15.91 2.41 -1.45
C ASP A 87 -16.14 1.88 -2.88
N SER A 88 -16.96 0.83 -3.06
CA SER A 88 -17.26 0.27 -4.38
C SER A 88 -17.90 1.28 -5.34
N ASP A 89 -18.46 2.39 -4.83
CA ASP A 89 -19.10 3.45 -5.61
C ASP A 89 -18.11 4.52 -6.14
N LEU A 90 -16.82 4.43 -5.83
CA LEU A 90 -15.78 5.37 -6.29
C LEU A 90 -14.97 4.85 -7.49
N GLU A 91 -15.45 3.82 -8.19
CA GLU A 91 -14.79 3.24 -9.38
C GLU A 91 -14.98 4.04 -10.68
N THR A 92 -15.59 5.23 -10.64
CA THR A 92 -15.70 6.14 -11.81
C THR A 92 -14.56 7.15 -11.91
#